data_AF-A0A1S7LI03-F1
#
_entry.id   AF-A0A1S7LI03-F1
#
_cell.length_a   1.000
_cell.length_b   1.000
_cell.length_c   1.000
_cell.angle_alpha   90.00
_cell.angle_beta   90.00
_cell.angle_gamma   90.00
#
_symmetry.space_group_name_H-M   'P 1'
#
loop_
_entity.id
_entity.type
_entity.pdbx_description
1 polymer ?
#
loop_
_entity_poly.entity_id
_entity_poly.type
_entity_poly.pdbx_seq_one_letter_code
_entity_poly.pdbx_strand_id
1 'polypeptide(L)'
;MSLASNPFNQDAFSTVALTAAINILPNRYGKLDGMGIMPVRPVRLRQIAIEERNGVLSLLPTAAVGAPGSTGKRGKRRIRSFVIPHIPHDDVVLPEEVAGVRAFGSEGELEAVSDVLAMHLQSMRDKHAITLEHLRMGALKGEILDADGSVIYNLFNEFQITPKVINFALDDPATDVKAKCLELKRYLEDNLRGEFMTGIHVLVSAEFFDQLTGHAKVEKAYALWQEGKMLRSDMRTGFEFAGIVFEEYRGQATDPGGTVRRFIAEREAHAFPVGTTQSFCTYVAPADFNESVNTMGQPLYAKQEPRKFERGTDLHTQSNPLPMCHRPGVLVKLLAA
;
A
#
# COMPACT_ATOMS: atom_id res chain seq x y z
N MET A 1 -29.84 18.10 41.37
CA MET A 1 -29.06 18.12 40.11
C MET A 1 -29.06 16.70 39.58
N SER A 2 -29.72 16.44 38.45
CA SER A 2 -29.51 15.16 37.75
C SER A 2 -28.08 15.17 37.26
N LEU A 3 -27.31 14.13 37.60
CA LEU A 3 -26.02 13.87 36.95
C LEU A 3 -26.28 13.85 35.45
N ALA A 4 -25.59 14.70 34.69
CA ALA A 4 -25.69 14.69 33.23
C ALA A 4 -25.35 13.27 32.76
N SER A 5 -26.23 12.68 31.95
CA SER A 5 -25.99 11.36 31.37
C SER A 5 -24.67 11.36 30.62
N ASN A 6 -23.88 10.29 30.77
CA ASN A 6 -22.62 10.13 30.05
C ASN A 6 -22.85 10.38 28.54
N PRO A 7 -22.27 11.44 27.95
CA PRO A 7 -22.55 11.82 26.57
C PRO A 7 -22.06 10.76 25.56
N PHE A 8 -21.15 9.87 25.98
CA PHE A 8 -20.60 8.78 25.18
C PHE A 8 -21.49 7.53 25.12
N ASN A 9 -22.58 7.46 25.89
CA ASN A 9 -23.46 6.28 25.98
C ASN A 9 -24.65 6.34 24.98
N GLN A 10 -24.44 6.96 23.82
CA GLN A 10 -25.46 7.15 22.78
C GLN A 10 -25.20 6.23 21.57
N ASP A 11 -26.25 5.86 20.82
CA ASP A 11 -26.15 5.00 19.62
C ASP A 11 -25.17 5.52 18.56
N ALA A 12 -24.98 6.85 18.50
CA ALA A 12 -24.02 7.53 17.63
C ALA A 12 -22.55 7.08 17.87
N PHE A 13 -22.25 6.50 19.03
CA PHE A 13 -20.92 6.00 19.39
C PHE A 13 -20.86 4.46 19.50
N SER A 14 -21.85 3.76 18.95
CA SER A 14 -21.79 2.30 18.82
C SER A 14 -20.62 1.85 17.93
N THR A 15 -20.17 0.60 18.09
CA THR A 15 -19.09 0.02 17.27
C THR A 15 -19.34 0.14 15.77
N VAL A 16 -20.59 -0.06 15.34
CA VAL A 16 -21.00 0.05 13.93
C VAL A 16 -20.87 1.50 13.46
N ALA A 17 -21.35 2.46 14.25
CA ALA A 17 -21.28 3.87 13.91
C ALA A 17 -19.83 4.38 13.90
N LEU A 18 -19.01 4.04 14.90
CA LEU A 18 -17.60 4.42 14.96
C LEU A 18 -16.78 3.78 13.84
N THR A 19 -17.05 2.52 13.52
CA THR A 19 -16.41 1.82 12.40
C THR A 19 -16.78 2.48 11.06
N ALA A 20 -18.03 2.90 10.87
CA ALA A 20 -18.41 3.67 9.69
C ALA A 20 -17.72 5.05 9.67
N ALA A 21 -17.71 5.76 10.81
CA ALA A 21 -17.13 7.08 10.96
C ALA A 21 -15.63 7.09 10.66
N ILE A 22 -14.86 6.18 11.25
CA ILE A 22 -13.41 6.13 11.01
C ILE A 22 -13.09 5.81 9.55
N ASN A 23 -13.94 5.06 8.83
CA ASN A 23 -13.71 4.71 7.43
C ASN A 23 -14.01 5.87 6.46
N ILE A 24 -14.93 6.79 6.79
CA ILE A 24 -15.25 7.97 5.96
C ILE A 24 -14.26 9.13 6.13
N LEU A 25 -13.50 9.16 7.24
CA LEU A 25 -12.50 10.20 7.47
C LEU A 25 -11.49 10.26 6.30
N PRO A 26 -11.03 11.44 5.90
CA PRO A 26 -10.08 11.56 4.81
C PRO A 26 -8.77 10.84 5.18
N ASN A 27 -8.27 10.00 4.28
CA ASN A 27 -6.91 9.48 4.40
C ASN A 27 -5.94 10.55 3.89
N ARG A 28 -5.10 11.08 4.77
CA ARG A 28 -4.13 12.14 4.43
C ARG A 28 -2.78 11.58 3.98
N TYR A 29 -2.57 10.27 4.13
CA TYR A 29 -1.29 9.61 3.92
C TYR A 29 -1.43 8.45 2.93
N GLY A 30 -0.43 8.29 2.07
CA GLY A 30 -0.33 7.11 1.21
C GLY A 30 -0.30 7.48 -0.27
N LYS A 31 0.90 7.46 -0.84
CA LYS A 31 1.10 7.67 -2.28
C LYS A 31 0.62 6.43 -3.04
N LEU A 32 0.93 5.24 -2.54
CA LEU A 32 0.51 3.99 -3.15
C LEU A 32 -1.01 3.82 -3.10
N ASP A 33 -1.65 4.33 -2.03
CA ASP A 33 -3.11 4.41 -1.93
C ASP A 33 -3.68 5.29 -3.05
N GLY A 34 -3.13 6.50 -3.24
CA GLY A 34 -3.53 7.42 -4.31
C GLY A 34 -3.31 6.88 -5.73
N MET A 35 -2.36 5.98 -5.93
CA MET A 35 -2.15 5.29 -7.22
C MET A 35 -3.17 4.19 -7.50
N GLY A 36 -3.91 3.72 -6.48
CA GLY A 36 -4.91 2.66 -6.65
C GLY A 36 -4.35 1.30 -7.07
N ILE A 37 -3.05 1.07 -6.91
CA ILE A 37 -2.36 -0.14 -7.40
C ILE A 37 -2.74 -1.42 -6.64
N MET A 38 -3.14 -1.29 -5.37
CA MET A 38 -3.42 -2.42 -4.47
C MET A 38 -4.88 -2.35 -3.96
N PRO A 39 -5.87 -2.62 -4.83
CA PRO A 39 -7.28 -2.52 -4.47
C PRO A 39 -7.61 -3.43 -3.28
N VAL A 40 -8.54 -2.97 -2.43
CA VAL A 40 -8.96 -3.69 -1.23
C VAL A 40 -9.82 -4.90 -1.61
N ARG A 41 -9.49 -6.06 -1.05
CA ARG A 41 -10.24 -7.31 -1.18
C ARG A 41 -10.64 -7.82 0.21
N PRO A 42 -11.89 -7.65 0.61
CA PRO A 42 -12.34 -8.11 1.91
C PRO A 42 -12.41 -9.64 1.96
N VAL A 43 -11.97 -10.22 3.07
CA VAL A 43 -12.04 -11.65 3.35
C VAL A 43 -12.75 -11.88 4.69
N ARG A 44 -13.22 -13.12 4.92
CA ARG A 44 -13.92 -13.50 6.18
C ARG A 44 -12.99 -14.09 7.22
N LEU A 45 -11.83 -14.58 6.81
CA LEU A 45 -10.87 -15.27 7.65
C LEU A 45 -9.54 -14.56 7.58
N ARG A 46 -8.80 -14.58 8.69
CA ARG A 46 -7.42 -14.06 8.75
C ARG A 46 -6.44 -14.93 7.98
N GLN A 47 -6.77 -16.21 7.77
CA GLN A 47 -5.99 -17.08 6.91
C GLN A 47 -6.53 -17.03 5.49
N ILE A 48 -5.67 -16.65 4.55
CA ILE A 48 -5.97 -16.66 3.12
C ILE A 48 -5.16 -17.76 2.44
N ALA A 49 -5.76 -18.42 1.47
CA ALA A 49 -5.10 -19.38 0.60
C ALA A 49 -5.03 -18.80 -0.81
N ILE A 50 -3.82 -18.71 -1.36
CA ILE A 50 -3.57 -18.22 -2.71
C ILE A 50 -3.21 -19.42 -3.57
N GLU A 51 -4.00 -19.64 -4.62
CA GLU A 51 -3.72 -20.66 -5.62
C GLU A 51 -2.80 -20.08 -6.70
N GLU A 52 -1.57 -20.57 -6.76
CA GLU A 52 -0.66 -20.30 -7.87
C GLU A 52 -1.10 -21.15 -9.06
N ARG A 53 -1.70 -20.49 -10.06
CA ARG A 53 -2.03 -21.10 -11.35
C ARG A 53 -1.03 -20.59 -12.38
N ASN A 54 -0.05 -21.44 -12.71
CA ASN A 54 0.83 -21.20 -13.86
C ASN A 54 0.00 -21.30 -15.15
N GLY A 55 -0.54 -20.15 -15.58
CA GLY A 55 -1.33 -20.01 -16.79
C GLY A 55 -0.44 -20.18 -18.01
N VAL A 56 -0.37 -21.39 -18.55
CA VAL A 56 0.20 -21.60 -19.88
C VAL A 56 -0.82 -21.06 -20.89
N LEU A 57 -0.56 -19.90 -21.46
CA LEU A 57 -1.23 -19.48 -22.69
C LEU A 57 -0.68 -20.37 -23.81
N SER A 58 -1.38 -21.46 -24.11
CA SER A 58 -1.07 -22.32 -25.26
C SER A 58 -1.98 -21.94 -26.42
N LEU A 59 -1.40 -21.77 -27.61
CA LEU A 59 -2.19 -21.69 -28.84
C LEU A 59 -3.05 -22.96 -28.97
N LEU A 60 -4.33 -22.76 -29.25
CA LEU A 60 -5.24 -23.87 -29.56
C LEU A 60 -4.98 -24.30 -31.01
N PRO A 61 -4.82 -25.61 -31.29
CA PRO A 61 -4.69 -26.07 -32.67
C PRO A 61 -5.98 -25.79 -33.44
N THR A 62 -5.87 -25.30 -34.67
CA THR A 62 -7.02 -25.23 -35.58
C THR A 62 -7.44 -26.65 -35.95
N ALA A 63 -8.74 -26.91 -35.96
CA ALA A 63 -9.30 -28.22 -36.28
C ALA A 63 -10.39 -28.07 -37.34
N ALA A 64 -10.59 -29.10 -38.17
CA ALA A 64 -11.66 -29.12 -39.16
C ALA A 64 -13.04 -29.02 -38.49
N VAL A 65 -14.01 -28.44 -39.19
CA VAL A 65 -15.40 -28.35 -38.70
C VAL A 65 -15.92 -29.76 -38.39
N GLY A 66 -16.25 -30.03 -37.11
CA GLY A 66 -16.71 -31.33 -36.63
C GLY A 66 -15.65 -32.20 -35.94
N ALA A 67 -14.38 -31.79 -35.91
CA ALA A 67 -13.34 -32.51 -35.17
C ALA A 67 -13.49 -32.31 -33.64
N PRO A 68 -13.10 -33.30 -32.82
CA PRO A 68 -13.13 -33.17 -31.37
C PRO A 68 -12.20 -32.04 -30.92
N GLY A 69 -12.70 -31.17 -30.04
CA GLY A 69 -11.94 -30.03 -29.52
C GLY A 69 -10.72 -30.48 -28.71
N SER A 70 -9.64 -29.70 -28.77
CA SER A 70 -8.45 -29.95 -27.96
C SER A 70 -8.77 -29.80 -26.47
N THR A 71 -8.30 -30.72 -25.63
CA THR A 71 -8.48 -30.66 -24.18
C THR A 71 -7.40 -29.77 -23.55
N GLY A 72 -7.83 -28.75 -22.79
CA GLY A 72 -6.91 -27.86 -22.10
C GLY A 72 -6.11 -28.60 -21.03
N LYS A 73 -4.78 -28.57 -21.12
CA LYS A 73 -3.90 -29.05 -20.04
C LYS A 73 -4.08 -28.15 -18.82
N ARG A 74 -4.62 -28.69 -17.73
CA ARG A 74 -4.73 -27.97 -16.46
C ARG A 74 -3.34 -27.89 -15.82
N GLY A 75 -2.83 -26.68 -15.63
CA GLY A 75 -1.59 -26.46 -14.87
C GLY A 75 -1.68 -27.05 -13.46
N LYS A 76 -0.58 -27.57 -12.94
CA LYS A 76 -0.47 -28.02 -11.54
C LYS A 76 -0.72 -26.83 -10.63
N ARG A 77 -1.63 -26.97 -9.66
CA ARG A 77 -1.96 -25.93 -8.67
C ARG A 77 -1.04 -26.10 -7.47
N ARG A 78 -0.46 -25.00 -6.99
CA ARG A 78 0.19 -24.93 -5.68
C ARG A 78 -0.60 -23.99 -4.81
N ILE A 79 -0.99 -24.44 -3.62
CA ILE A 79 -1.71 -23.62 -2.64
C ILE A 79 -0.69 -23.11 -1.64
N ARG A 80 -0.70 -21.79 -1.39
CA ARG A 80 0.11 -21.14 -0.37
C ARG A 80 -0.81 -20.45 0.61
N SER A 81 -0.55 -20.58 1.91
CA SER A 81 -1.38 -19.97 2.94
C SER A 81 -0.63 -18.83 3.61
N PHE A 82 -1.33 -17.71 3.79
CA PHE A 82 -0.82 -16.54 4.49
C PHE A 82 -1.76 -16.19 5.62
N VAL A 83 -1.20 -15.78 6.75
CA VAL A 83 -1.91 -15.20 7.89
C VAL A 83 -1.81 -13.68 7.80
N ILE A 84 -2.95 -13.02 7.76
CA ILE A 84 -3.08 -11.56 7.77
C ILE A 84 -2.63 -11.05 9.16
N PRO A 85 -1.80 -10.00 9.25
CA PRO A 85 -1.34 -9.43 10.51
C PRO A 85 -2.46 -8.70 11.27
N HIS A 86 -2.25 -8.45 12.56
CA HIS A 86 -3.17 -7.70 13.41
C HIS A 86 -2.49 -6.43 13.90
N ILE A 87 -3.15 -5.28 13.72
CA ILE A 87 -2.62 -3.98 14.10
C ILE A 87 -3.63 -3.31 15.03
N PRO A 88 -3.57 -3.55 16.34
CA PRO A 88 -4.37 -2.82 17.33
C PRO A 88 -3.72 -1.48 17.68
N HIS A 89 -4.54 -0.49 17.98
CA HIS A 89 -4.08 0.79 18.50
C HIS A 89 -5.12 1.37 19.47
N ASP A 90 -4.67 1.65 20.69
CA ASP A 90 -5.47 2.22 21.77
C ASP A 90 -5.16 3.69 21.97
N ASP A 91 -6.17 4.46 22.38
CA ASP A 91 -6.06 5.85 22.81
C ASP A 91 -7.07 6.13 23.93
N VAL A 92 -6.99 7.30 24.57
CA VAL A 92 -7.89 7.70 25.64
C VAL A 92 -8.35 9.14 25.45
N VAL A 93 -9.64 9.38 25.73
CA VAL A 93 -10.19 10.73 25.86
C VAL A 93 -10.46 11.00 27.33
N LEU A 94 -9.79 12.00 27.89
CA LEU A 94 -9.91 12.39 29.30
C LEU A 94 -10.91 13.55 29.48
N PRO A 95 -11.62 13.63 30.61
CA PRO A 95 -12.56 14.73 30.86
C PRO A 95 -11.93 16.13 30.79
N GLU A 96 -10.64 16.24 31.13
CA GLU A 96 -9.88 17.50 31.08
C GLU A 96 -9.72 18.04 29.65
N GLU A 97 -9.62 17.15 28.66
CA GLU A 97 -9.49 17.50 27.25
C GLU A 97 -10.81 18.05 26.69
N VAL A 98 -11.94 17.57 27.21
CA VAL A 98 -13.28 18.08 26.89
C VAL A 98 -13.55 19.41 27.61
N ALA A 99 -13.12 19.55 28.86
CA ALA A 99 -13.43 20.68 29.73
C ALA A 99 -12.79 22.03 29.32
N GLY A 100 -11.97 22.07 28.27
CA GLY A 100 -11.32 23.28 27.76
C GLY A 100 -11.71 23.70 26.34
N VAL A 101 -12.48 22.89 25.60
CA VAL A 101 -12.86 23.17 24.22
C VAL A 101 -14.06 24.12 24.21
N ARG A 102 -13.77 25.41 24.19
CA ARG A 102 -14.79 26.44 23.94
C ARG A 102 -15.05 26.48 22.43
N ALA A 103 -16.13 25.85 21.97
CA ALA A 103 -16.57 25.93 20.59
C ALA A 103 -16.76 27.42 20.20
N PHE A 104 -15.94 27.92 19.28
CA PHE A 104 -16.03 29.29 18.81
C PHE A 104 -17.23 29.39 17.85
N GLY A 105 -18.43 29.64 18.39
CA GLY A 105 -19.61 29.99 17.58
C GLY A 105 -20.80 29.02 17.55
N SER A 106 -20.87 27.97 18.38
CA SER A 106 -22.05 27.10 18.51
C SER A 106 -22.29 26.58 19.94
N GLU A 107 -23.56 26.30 20.25
CA GLU A 107 -24.14 26.01 21.57
C GLU A 107 -24.25 24.49 21.84
N GLY A 108 -23.42 23.94 22.73
CA GLY A 108 -23.69 22.65 23.38
C GLY A 108 -22.47 21.84 23.84
N GLU A 109 -22.55 21.24 25.03
CA GLU A 109 -21.50 20.33 25.58
C GLU A 109 -21.28 19.07 24.71
N LEU A 110 -22.29 18.63 23.95
CA LEU A 110 -22.21 17.46 23.07
C LEU A 110 -21.36 17.67 21.81
N GLU A 111 -21.31 18.90 21.29
CA GLU A 111 -20.54 19.24 20.09
C GLU A 111 -19.04 19.22 20.40
N ALA A 112 -18.64 19.82 21.53
CA ALA A 112 -17.25 19.81 22.01
C ALA A 112 -16.70 18.39 22.24
N VAL A 113 -17.52 17.49 22.79
CA VAL A 113 -17.16 16.07 22.98
C VAL A 113 -16.95 15.35 21.64
N SER A 114 -17.84 15.62 20.68
CA SER A 114 -17.78 14.99 19.35
C SER A 114 -16.55 15.44 18.56
N ASP A 115 -16.15 16.70 18.69
CA ASP A 115 -14.95 17.26 18.06
C ASP A 115 -13.67 16.64 18.61
N VAL A 116 -13.55 16.53 19.94
CA VAL A 116 -12.40 15.88 20.58
C VAL A 116 -12.29 14.43 20.10
N LEU A 117 -13.39 13.68 20.15
CA LEU A 117 -13.41 12.29 19.68
C LEU A 117 -13.01 12.18 18.21
N ALA A 118 -13.51 13.06 17.34
CA ALA A 118 -13.15 13.07 15.92
C ALA A 118 -11.65 13.35 15.69
N MET A 119 -11.03 14.24 16.49
CA MET A 119 -9.59 14.48 16.44
C MET A 119 -8.77 13.24 16.80
N HIS A 120 -9.14 12.54 17.88
CA HIS A 120 -8.48 11.29 18.25
C HIS A 120 -8.64 10.22 17.17
N LEU A 121 -9.87 10.01 16.67
CA LEU A 121 -10.12 9.03 15.59
C LEU A 121 -9.34 9.37 14.30
N GLN A 122 -9.20 10.65 13.95
CA GLN A 122 -8.38 11.07 12.81
C GLN A 122 -6.89 10.76 13.04
N SER A 123 -6.36 11.05 14.23
CA SER A 123 -4.97 10.72 14.60
C SER A 123 -4.71 9.21 14.52
N MET A 124 -5.63 8.39 15.06
CA MET A 124 -5.54 6.93 15.00
C MET A 124 -5.61 6.42 13.55
N ARG A 125 -6.51 6.97 12.72
CA ARG A 125 -6.60 6.64 11.30
C ARG A 125 -5.31 6.96 10.55
N ASP A 126 -4.71 8.13 10.80
CA ASP A 126 -3.47 8.56 10.16
C ASP A 126 -2.31 7.58 10.48
N LYS A 127 -2.24 7.08 11.72
CA LYS A 127 -1.27 6.04 12.13
C LYS A 127 -1.51 4.69 11.43
N HIS A 128 -2.77 4.29 11.27
CA HIS A 128 -3.08 3.08 10.50
C HIS A 128 -2.75 3.25 9.01
N ALA A 129 -3.00 4.43 8.44
CA ALA A 129 -2.71 4.73 7.04
C ALA A 129 -1.21 4.67 6.72
N ILE A 130 -0.35 5.26 7.56
CA ILE A 130 1.10 5.19 7.35
C ILE A 130 1.63 3.76 7.52
N THR A 131 1.06 2.99 8.44
CA THR A 131 1.41 1.58 8.63
C THR A 131 1.01 0.73 7.42
N LEU A 132 -0.19 0.97 6.88
CA LEU A 132 -0.64 0.30 5.65
C LEU A 132 0.26 0.66 4.45
N GLU A 133 0.66 1.93 4.32
CA GLU A 133 1.58 2.37 3.27
C GLU A 133 2.93 1.64 3.38
N HIS A 134 3.47 1.50 4.59
CA HIS A 134 4.70 0.73 4.85
C HIS A 134 4.57 -0.73 4.40
N LEU A 135 3.48 -1.39 4.76
CA LEU A 135 3.20 -2.78 4.33
C LEU A 135 3.07 -2.89 2.80
N ARG A 136 2.41 -1.93 2.15
CA ARG A 136 2.24 -1.89 0.68
C ARG A 136 3.58 -1.68 -0.03
N MET A 137 4.43 -0.80 0.49
CA MET A 137 5.80 -0.66 0.00
C MET A 137 6.58 -1.96 0.15
N GLY A 138 6.45 -2.66 1.29
CA GLY A 138 7.04 -3.98 1.47
C GLY A 138 6.57 -4.99 0.40
N ALA A 139 5.26 -5.03 0.12
CA ALA A 139 4.71 -5.90 -0.92
C ALA A 139 5.20 -5.55 -2.34
N LEU A 140 5.47 -4.27 -2.66
CA LEU A 140 6.09 -3.85 -3.91
C LEU A 140 7.59 -4.18 -3.99
N LYS A 141 8.28 -4.24 -2.84
CA LYS A 141 9.67 -4.66 -2.77
C LYS A 141 9.82 -6.18 -2.81
N GLY A 142 8.72 -6.90 -2.56
CA GLY A 142 8.70 -8.37 -2.43
C GLY A 142 9.01 -8.86 -1.01
N GLU A 143 9.17 -7.96 -0.04
CA GLU A 143 9.42 -8.27 1.37
C GLU A 143 8.53 -7.40 2.25
N ILE A 144 7.51 -8.02 2.85
CA ILE A 144 6.58 -7.35 3.76
C ILE A 144 7.21 -7.36 5.14
N LEU A 145 7.50 -6.17 5.65
CA LEU A 145 8.14 -5.95 6.94
C LEU A 145 7.12 -5.42 7.95
N ASP A 146 7.29 -5.80 9.21
CA ASP A 146 6.58 -5.19 10.32
C ASP A 146 7.17 -3.81 10.66
N ALA A 147 6.56 -3.09 11.60
CA ALA A 147 6.98 -1.76 12.04
C ALA A 147 8.39 -1.75 12.67
N ASP A 148 8.80 -2.85 13.32
CA ASP A 148 10.14 -3.03 13.87
C ASP A 148 11.19 -3.47 12.83
N GLY A 149 10.75 -3.76 11.60
CA GLY A 149 11.56 -4.24 10.49
C GLY A 149 11.77 -5.76 10.47
N SER A 150 11.11 -6.52 11.34
CA SER A 150 11.04 -7.97 11.22
C SER A 150 10.30 -8.35 9.93
N VAL A 151 10.71 -9.47 9.32
CA VAL A 151 10.10 -9.94 8.07
C VAL A 151 8.82 -10.70 8.39
N ILE A 152 7.67 -10.19 7.96
CA ILE A 152 6.39 -10.89 8.04
C ILE A 152 6.34 -11.95 6.93
N TYR A 153 6.58 -11.53 5.68
CA TYR A 153 6.67 -12.45 4.53
C TYR A 153 7.73 -11.97 3.54
N ASN A 154 8.56 -12.90 3.08
CA ASN A 154 9.39 -12.72 1.90
C ASN A 154 8.72 -13.40 0.71
N LEU A 155 8.10 -12.61 -0.17
CA LEU A 155 7.33 -13.12 -1.31
C LEU A 155 8.22 -13.84 -2.33
N PHE A 156 9.50 -13.48 -2.47
CA PHE A 156 10.42 -14.19 -3.34
C PHE A 156 10.69 -15.61 -2.84
N ASN A 157 10.93 -15.77 -1.53
CA ASN A 157 11.13 -17.08 -0.91
C ASN A 157 9.85 -17.92 -0.96
N GLU A 158 8.72 -17.32 -0.60
CA GLU A 158 7.43 -17.98 -0.62
C GLU A 158 7.11 -18.49 -2.03
N PHE A 159 7.25 -17.66 -3.06
CA PHE A 159 6.96 -18.05 -4.44
C PHE A 159 8.12 -18.80 -5.14
N GLN A 160 9.27 -18.98 -4.48
CA GLN A 160 10.48 -19.60 -5.04
C GLN A 160 10.96 -18.90 -6.32
N ILE A 161 10.96 -17.56 -6.31
CA ILE A 161 11.37 -16.71 -7.42
C ILE A 161 12.66 -15.99 -7.04
N THR A 162 13.65 -16.01 -7.91
CA THR A 162 14.88 -15.23 -7.71
C THR A 162 14.60 -13.75 -7.96
N PRO A 163 14.93 -12.84 -7.02
CA PRO A 163 14.74 -11.40 -7.22
C PRO A 163 15.61 -10.90 -8.38
N LYS A 164 15.03 -10.08 -9.27
CA LYS A 164 15.77 -9.45 -10.36
C LYS A 164 16.27 -8.09 -9.91
N VAL A 165 17.58 -7.88 -10.11
CA VAL A 165 18.26 -6.61 -9.94
C VAL A 165 18.77 -6.12 -11.29
N ILE A 166 18.52 -4.86 -11.62
CA ILE A 166 19.08 -4.19 -12.80
C ILE A 166 19.90 -3.01 -12.33
N ASN A 167 21.20 -3.06 -12.59
CA ASN A 167 22.07 -1.92 -12.39
C ASN A 167 21.99 -0.97 -13.60
N PHE A 168 21.59 0.27 -13.35
CA PHE A 168 21.51 1.34 -14.34
C PHE A 168 22.85 2.04 -14.60
N ALA A 169 23.88 1.82 -13.77
CA ALA A 169 25.25 2.34 -13.92
C ALA A 169 25.27 3.83 -14.32
N LEU A 170 24.52 4.65 -13.58
CA LEU A 170 24.33 6.08 -13.82
C LEU A 170 25.57 6.91 -13.46
N ASP A 171 26.56 6.28 -12.82
CA ASP A 171 27.88 6.84 -12.54
C ASP A 171 28.80 6.85 -13.77
N ASP A 172 28.56 5.97 -14.75
CA ASP A 172 29.28 5.97 -16.03
C ASP A 172 28.55 6.81 -17.09
N PRO A 173 29.09 7.97 -17.52
CA PRO A 173 28.47 8.81 -18.54
C PRO A 173 28.33 8.13 -19.91
N ALA A 174 29.07 7.04 -20.16
CA ALA A 174 28.96 6.24 -21.37
C ALA A 174 27.79 5.25 -21.34
N THR A 175 27.12 5.03 -20.20
CA THR A 175 26.02 4.07 -20.06
C THR A 175 24.86 4.40 -20.99
N ASP A 176 24.29 3.37 -21.64
CA ASP A 176 23.05 3.50 -22.39
C ASP A 176 21.84 3.28 -21.47
N VAL A 177 21.38 4.37 -20.86
CA VAL A 177 20.19 4.39 -19.99
C VAL A 177 18.94 3.89 -20.73
N LYS A 178 18.82 4.18 -22.04
CA LYS A 178 17.68 3.72 -22.83
C LYS A 178 17.69 2.20 -22.99
N ALA A 179 18.87 1.60 -23.21
CA ALA A 179 19.00 0.14 -23.27
C ALA A 179 18.61 -0.53 -21.94
N LYS A 180 18.97 0.09 -20.79
CA LYS A 180 18.56 -0.38 -19.45
C LYS A 180 17.05 -0.30 -19.23
N CYS A 181 16.42 0.79 -19.65
CA CYS A 181 14.95 0.87 -19.63
C CYS A 181 14.32 -0.23 -20.50
N LEU A 182 14.85 -0.47 -21.70
CA LEU A 182 14.33 -1.54 -22.58
C LEU A 182 14.55 -2.94 -22.00
N GLU A 183 15.65 -3.19 -21.29
CA GLU A 183 15.87 -4.44 -20.53
C GLU A 183 14.77 -4.63 -19.48
N LEU A 184 14.47 -3.59 -18.70
CA LEU A 184 13.41 -3.62 -17.69
C LEU A 184 12.04 -3.91 -18.32
N LYS A 185 11.69 -3.25 -19.42
CA LYS A 185 10.40 -3.47 -20.13
C LYS A 185 10.26 -4.92 -20.59
N ARG A 186 11.28 -5.44 -21.28
CA ARG A 186 11.28 -6.82 -21.79
C ARG A 186 11.17 -7.82 -20.64
N TYR A 187 11.91 -7.60 -19.56
CA TYR A 187 11.82 -8.46 -18.38
C TYR A 187 10.41 -8.49 -17.79
N LEU A 188 9.75 -7.34 -17.64
CA LEU A 188 8.39 -7.29 -17.12
C LEU A 188 7.38 -7.95 -18.07
N GLU A 189 7.49 -7.70 -19.38
CA GLU A 189 6.65 -8.35 -20.41
C GLU A 189 6.77 -9.87 -20.38
N ASP A 190 7.98 -10.41 -20.25
CA ASP A 190 8.24 -11.86 -20.16
C ASP A 190 7.71 -12.49 -18.88
N ASN A 191 7.64 -11.72 -17.78
CA ASN A 191 7.22 -12.22 -16.46
C ASN A 191 5.73 -11.99 -16.13
N LEU A 192 5.00 -11.20 -16.92
CA LEU A 192 3.55 -11.01 -16.74
C LEU A 192 2.74 -12.30 -16.98
N ARG A 193 3.23 -13.20 -17.85
CA ARG A 193 2.73 -14.58 -18.07
C ARG A 193 1.20 -14.72 -17.99
N GLY A 194 0.49 -14.05 -18.90
CA GLY A 194 -0.98 -14.11 -19.01
C GLY A 194 -1.75 -13.02 -18.28
N GLU A 195 -1.04 -12.01 -17.76
CA GLU A 195 -1.58 -10.72 -17.32
C GLU A 195 -1.18 -9.62 -18.33
N PHE A 196 -1.86 -8.48 -18.29
CA PHE A 196 -1.46 -7.29 -19.04
C PHE A 196 -1.06 -6.16 -18.08
N MET A 197 -0.27 -5.21 -18.57
CA MET A 197 0.02 -3.95 -17.89
C MET A 197 -0.28 -2.79 -18.83
N THR A 198 -0.67 -1.65 -18.28
CA THR A 198 -0.85 -0.40 -19.06
C THR A 198 0.42 0.43 -19.10
N GLY A 199 1.32 0.24 -18.13
CA GLY A 199 2.58 0.95 -18.04
C GLY A 199 3.48 0.37 -16.95
N ILE A 200 4.65 0.98 -16.79
CA ILE A 200 5.63 0.63 -15.76
C ILE A 200 5.88 1.88 -14.94
N HIS A 201 5.74 1.74 -13.63
CA HIS A 201 6.03 2.78 -12.67
C HIS A 201 7.24 2.39 -11.85
N VAL A 202 8.10 3.35 -11.60
CA VAL A 202 9.34 3.18 -10.83
C VAL A 202 9.35 4.21 -9.74
N LEU A 203 9.34 3.74 -8.50
CA LEU A 203 9.56 4.62 -7.35
C LEU A 203 11.05 4.68 -7.08
N VAL A 204 11.59 5.89 -7.07
CA VAL A 204 13.03 6.12 -6.95
C VAL A 204 13.37 6.89 -5.68
N SER A 205 14.56 6.64 -5.15
CA SER A 205 15.19 7.54 -4.16
C SER A 205 15.61 8.86 -4.81
N ALA A 206 15.76 9.91 -4.00
CA ALA A 206 16.19 11.23 -4.48
C ALA A 206 17.56 11.15 -5.19
N GLU A 207 18.48 10.38 -4.62
CA GLU A 207 19.83 10.20 -5.15
C GLU A 207 19.84 9.48 -6.51
N PHE A 208 18.94 8.51 -6.71
CA PHE A 208 18.74 7.86 -8.00
C PHE A 208 18.12 8.84 -9.01
N PHE A 209 17.13 9.65 -8.59
CA PHE A 209 16.46 10.60 -9.46
C PHE A 209 17.40 11.69 -9.96
N ASP A 210 18.22 12.25 -9.07
CA ASP A 210 19.20 13.27 -9.41
C ASP A 210 20.25 12.74 -10.40
N GLN A 211 20.70 11.48 -10.21
CA GLN A 211 21.63 10.84 -11.13
C GLN A 211 20.99 10.50 -12.48
N LEU A 212 19.72 10.08 -12.49
CA LEU A 212 19.01 9.78 -13.73
C LEU A 212 18.80 11.05 -14.55
N THR A 213 18.33 12.12 -13.92
CA THR A 213 18.02 13.39 -14.60
C THR A 213 19.27 14.15 -15.02
N GLY A 214 20.35 14.09 -14.23
CA GLY A 214 21.65 14.69 -14.55
C GLY A 214 22.54 13.87 -15.49
N HIS A 215 22.12 12.67 -15.92
CA HIS A 215 22.94 11.86 -16.82
C HIS A 215 23.01 12.47 -18.23
N ALA A 216 24.21 12.65 -18.79
CA ALA A 216 24.43 13.38 -20.05
C ALA A 216 23.58 12.90 -21.24
N LYS A 217 23.31 11.59 -21.34
CA LYS A 217 22.42 11.05 -22.39
C LYS A 217 20.94 11.33 -22.16
N VAL A 218 20.52 11.41 -20.89
CA VAL A 218 19.14 11.74 -20.53
C VAL A 218 18.91 13.22 -20.77
N GLU A 219 19.80 14.09 -20.29
CA GLU A 219 19.74 15.53 -20.58
C GLU A 219 19.69 15.83 -22.07
N LYS A 220 20.56 15.19 -22.88
CA LYS A 220 20.54 15.33 -24.34
C LYS A 220 19.21 14.90 -24.95
N ALA A 221 18.63 13.79 -24.48
CA ALA A 221 17.34 13.31 -24.99
C ALA A 221 16.20 14.30 -24.69
N TYR A 222 16.18 14.92 -23.51
CA TYR A 222 15.15 15.91 -23.14
C TYR A 222 15.38 17.28 -23.76
N ALA A 223 16.62 17.73 -23.87
CA ALA A 223 16.97 18.98 -24.54
C ALA A 223 16.49 18.98 -26.01
N LEU A 224 16.53 17.82 -26.67
CA LEU A 224 16.04 17.62 -28.03
C LEU A 224 14.50 17.48 -28.13
N TRP A 225 13.82 17.03 -27.07
CA TRP A 225 12.40 16.67 -27.12
C TRP A 225 11.45 17.75 -26.55
N GLN A 226 11.90 18.62 -25.63
CA GLN A 226 11.00 19.54 -24.92
C GLN A 226 11.65 20.88 -24.53
N GLU A 227 11.92 21.74 -25.52
CA GLU A 227 12.39 23.16 -25.41
C GLU A 227 12.21 23.83 -24.03
N GLY A 228 13.08 23.49 -23.06
CA GLY A 228 13.10 24.07 -21.72
C GLY A 228 11.89 23.78 -20.80
N LYS A 229 11.09 22.73 -21.01
CA LYS A 229 10.04 22.34 -20.02
C LYS A 229 10.67 21.74 -18.75
N MET A 230 11.79 21.04 -18.90
CA MET A 230 12.53 20.40 -17.81
C MET A 230 13.02 21.40 -16.75
N LEU A 231 13.37 22.62 -17.16
CA LEU A 231 13.85 23.67 -16.25
C LEU A 231 12.72 24.44 -15.55
N ARG A 232 11.45 24.21 -15.95
CA ARG A 232 10.30 25.03 -15.52
C ARG A 232 9.25 24.28 -14.70
N SER A 233 9.31 22.96 -14.59
CA SER A 233 8.30 22.15 -13.90
C SER A 233 8.96 21.18 -12.92
N ASP A 234 8.37 20.99 -11.74
CA ASP A 234 8.80 19.95 -10.80
C ASP A 234 8.51 18.57 -11.41
N MET A 235 9.55 17.86 -11.84
CA MET A 235 9.45 16.57 -12.51
C MET A 235 9.45 15.39 -11.54
N ARG A 236 9.58 15.65 -10.23
CA ARG A 236 9.65 14.61 -9.20
C ARG A 236 8.35 13.81 -9.11
N THR A 237 7.23 14.37 -9.55
CA THR A 237 5.90 13.74 -9.53
C THR A 237 5.61 12.82 -10.73
N GLY A 238 6.57 12.61 -11.65
CA GLY A 238 6.39 11.71 -12.79
C GLY A 238 7.25 12.09 -13.99
N PHE A 239 8.47 11.56 -14.03
CA PHE A 239 9.42 11.69 -15.12
C PHE A 239 9.30 10.53 -16.10
N GLU A 240 8.82 10.79 -17.31
CA GLU A 240 8.60 9.75 -18.32
C GLU A 240 9.79 9.55 -19.25
N PHE A 241 10.58 8.48 -19.07
CA PHE A 241 11.71 8.16 -19.93
C PHE A 241 11.58 6.76 -20.55
N ALA A 242 11.71 6.65 -21.88
CA ALA A 242 11.59 5.40 -22.64
C ALA A 242 10.28 4.61 -22.40
N GLY A 243 9.19 5.32 -22.06
CA GLY A 243 7.88 4.72 -21.76
C GLY A 243 7.82 4.07 -20.37
N ILE A 244 8.64 4.56 -19.43
CA ILE A 244 8.64 4.22 -18.01
C ILE A 244 8.45 5.52 -17.23
N VAL A 245 7.58 5.51 -16.22
CA VAL A 245 7.38 6.64 -15.32
C VAL A 245 8.28 6.47 -14.11
N PHE A 246 9.24 7.37 -13.92
CA PHE A 246 10.06 7.46 -12.72
C PHE A 246 9.49 8.54 -11.80
N GLU A 247 9.20 8.18 -10.56
CA GLU A 247 8.65 9.11 -9.60
C GLU A 247 9.44 9.06 -8.30
N GLU A 248 9.83 10.23 -7.82
CA GLU A 248 10.57 10.31 -6.59
C GLU A 248 9.66 10.04 -5.40
N TYR A 249 10.08 9.13 -4.53
CA TYR A 249 9.31 8.73 -3.38
C TYR A 249 10.10 8.89 -2.09
N ARG A 250 9.75 9.92 -1.32
CA ARG A 250 10.37 10.27 -0.03
C ARG A 250 9.63 9.70 1.17
N GLY A 251 8.88 8.61 0.99
CA GLY A 251 8.19 7.92 2.08
C GLY A 251 9.16 7.46 3.16
N GLN A 252 8.87 7.84 4.39
CA GLN A 252 9.62 7.43 5.59
C GLN A 252 8.63 7.04 6.68
N ALA A 253 8.98 6.03 7.47
CA ALA A 253 8.27 5.71 8.70
C ALA A 253 9.26 5.74 9.86
N THR A 254 8.76 6.14 11.03
CA THR A 254 9.51 6.04 12.28
C THR A 254 9.10 4.75 12.96
N ASP A 255 10.05 3.88 13.27
CA ASP A 255 9.77 2.65 14.01
C ASP A 255 9.42 2.95 15.48
N PRO A 256 8.85 1.99 16.23
CA PRO A 256 8.52 2.19 17.64
C PRO A 256 9.73 2.55 18.51
N GLY A 257 10.96 2.26 18.05
CA GLY A 257 12.21 2.61 18.72
C GLY A 257 12.73 4.02 18.39
N GLY A 258 12.03 4.78 17.54
CA GLY A 258 12.39 6.14 17.12
C GLY A 258 13.36 6.21 15.93
N THR A 259 13.69 5.09 15.30
CA THR A 259 14.57 5.07 14.12
C THR A 259 13.75 5.39 12.88
N VAL A 260 14.17 6.42 12.15
CA VAL A 260 13.55 6.79 10.87
C VAL A 260 14.05 5.84 9.77
N ARG A 261 13.12 5.15 9.12
CA ARG A 261 13.38 4.22 8.02
C ARG A 261 12.82 4.78 6.72
N ARG A 262 13.69 4.94 5.72
CA ARG A 262 13.29 5.26 4.35
C ARG A 262 12.66 4.03 3.72
N PHE A 263 11.52 4.20 3.04
CA PHE A 263 10.88 3.09 2.33
C PHE A 263 11.74 2.58 1.16
N ILE A 264 12.44 3.51 0.51
CA ILE A 264 13.43 3.24 -0.54
C ILE A 264 14.80 3.69 -0.05
N ALA A 265 15.76 2.76 -0.09
CA ALA A 265 17.13 3.07 0.32
C ALA A 265 17.84 3.97 -0.69
N GLU A 266 18.95 4.55 -0.26
CA GLU A 266 19.75 5.47 -1.08
C GLU A 266 20.23 4.79 -2.35
N ARG A 267 20.14 5.52 -3.48
CA ARG A 267 20.56 5.03 -4.81
C ARG A 267 19.82 3.80 -5.30
N GLU A 268 18.68 3.47 -4.67
CA GLU A 268 17.81 2.38 -5.09
C GLU A 268 16.53 2.90 -5.74
N ALA A 269 15.91 2.04 -6.52
CA ALA A 269 14.56 2.21 -7.01
C ALA A 269 13.84 0.87 -7.17
N HIS A 270 12.51 0.90 -7.19
CA HIS A 270 11.67 -0.28 -7.34
C HIS A 270 10.71 -0.10 -8.50
N ALA A 271 10.81 -0.99 -9.48
CA ALA A 271 9.98 -1.01 -10.67
C ALA A 271 8.90 -2.10 -10.56
N PHE A 272 7.69 -1.73 -10.97
CA PHE A 272 6.54 -2.62 -10.99
C PHE A 272 5.56 -2.24 -12.12
N PRO A 273 4.78 -3.20 -12.63
CA PRO A 273 3.76 -2.90 -13.63
C PRO A 273 2.55 -2.21 -12.99
N VAL A 274 1.94 -1.29 -13.72
CA VAL A 274 0.66 -0.66 -13.37
C VAL A 274 -0.45 -1.08 -14.33
N GLY A 275 -1.71 -0.94 -13.90
CA GLY A 275 -2.87 -1.33 -14.70
C GLY A 275 -3.05 -2.84 -14.87
N THR A 276 -2.44 -3.64 -13.99
CA THR A 276 -2.68 -5.09 -13.92
C THR A 276 -4.02 -5.38 -13.25
N THR A 277 -4.70 -6.47 -13.62
CA THR A 277 -6.01 -6.81 -13.04
C THR A 277 -5.86 -7.55 -11.70
N GLN A 278 -4.91 -8.48 -11.62
CA GLN A 278 -4.83 -9.40 -10.48
C GLN A 278 -3.47 -9.47 -9.78
N SER A 279 -2.45 -8.75 -10.25
CA SER A 279 -1.09 -8.87 -9.68
C SER A 279 -0.97 -8.32 -8.26
N PHE A 280 -1.79 -7.33 -7.90
CA PHE A 280 -1.70 -6.60 -6.65
C PHE A 280 -3.07 -6.50 -5.96
N CYS A 281 -3.11 -6.65 -4.64
CA CYS A 281 -4.29 -6.30 -3.84
C CYS A 281 -3.92 -6.12 -2.36
N THR A 282 -4.83 -5.51 -1.59
CA THR A 282 -4.77 -5.49 -0.13
C THR A 282 -5.89 -6.37 0.42
N TYR A 283 -5.55 -7.51 1.04
CA TYR A 283 -6.55 -8.29 1.77
C TYR A 283 -6.89 -7.60 3.08
N VAL A 284 -8.16 -7.54 3.45
CA VAL A 284 -8.59 -7.04 4.77
C VAL A 284 -9.44 -8.09 5.48
N ALA A 285 -9.04 -8.46 6.69
CA ALA A 285 -9.74 -9.43 7.51
C ALA A 285 -10.63 -8.75 8.57
N PRO A 286 -11.62 -9.48 9.11
CA PRO A 286 -12.46 -8.95 10.18
C PRO A 286 -11.67 -8.70 11.46
N ALA A 287 -12.19 -7.80 12.28
CA ALA A 287 -11.75 -7.58 13.66
C ALA A 287 -11.97 -8.83 14.53
N ASP A 288 -11.35 -8.84 15.71
CA ASP A 288 -11.57 -9.85 16.75
C ASP A 288 -12.74 -9.50 17.70
N PHE A 289 -13.55 -8.51 17.33
CA PHE A 289 -14.77 -8.19 18.06
C PHE A 289 -15.85 -9.24 17.83
N ASN A 290 -16.60 -9.58 18.88
CA ASN A 290 -17.71 -10.55 18.83
C ASN A 290 -18.70 -10.23 17.69
N GLU A 291 -18.97 -8.95 17.45
CA GLU A 291 -19.92 -8.48 16.43
C GLU A 291 -19.37 -8.57 15.00
N SER A 292 -18.04 -8.69 14.84
CA SER A 292 -17.34 -8.77 13.56
C SER A 292 -16.95 -10.20 13.15
N VAL A 293 -17.23 -11.19 14.00
CA VAL A 293 -16.95 -12.60 13.70
C VAL A 293 -17.74 -13.02 12.46
N ASN A 294 -17.06 -13.64 11.49
CA ASN A 294 -17.64 -14.17 10.24
C ASN A 294 -18.27 -13.11 9.31
N THR A 295 -18.03 -11.81 9.54
CA THR A 295 -18.39 -10.76 8.59
C THR A 295 -17.32 -10.61 7.51
N MET A 296 -17.57 -9.81 6.48
CA MET A 296 -16.51 -9.39 5.56
C MET A 296 -15.60 -8.39 6.28
N GLY A 297 -14.29 -8.50 6.07
CA GLY A 297 -13.31 -7.57 6.62
C GLY A 297 -13.52 -6.14 6.13
N GLN A 298 -13.24 -5.18 7.00
CA GLN A 298 -13.23 -3.75 6.70
C GLN A 298 -11.81 -3.19 6.90
N PRO A 299 -11.46 -2.05 6.27
CA PRO A 299 -10.12 -1.48 6.40
C PRO A 299 -9.76 -1.11 7.85
N LEU A 300 -10.70 -0.53 8.59
CA LEU A 300 -10.56 -0.16 9.99
C LEU A 300 -11.81 -0.51 10.76
N TYR A 301 -11.59 -0.82 12.04
CA TYR A 301 -12.63 -0.99 13.05
C TYR A 301 -12.33 -0.05 14.21
N ALA A 302 -13.38 0.49 14.83
CA ALA A 302 -13.28 1.34 16.01
C ALA A 302 -14.33 0.94 17.05
N LYS A 303 -13.94 0.98 18.33
CA LYS A 303 -14.77 0.71 19.49
C LYS A 303 -14.37 1.67 20.60
N GLN A 304 -15.33 2.02 21.45
CA GLN A 304 -15.06 2.78 22.65
C GLN A 304 -15.67 2.08 23.86
N GLU A 305 -15.10 2.34 25.03
CA GLU A 305 -15.64 1.87 26.31
C GLU A 305 -15.45 2.94 27.39
N PRO A 306 -16.45 3.21 28.25
CA PRO A 306 -16.25 4.06 29.40
C PRO A 306 -15.16 3.50 30.31
N ARG A 307 -14.23 4.35 30.76
CA ARG A 307 -13.22 3.94 31.74
C ARG A 307 -13.86 3.56 33.07
N LYS A 308 -13.10 2.80 33.85
CA LYS A 308 -13.45 2.49 35.23
C LYS A 308 -13.77 3.78 36.01
N PHE A 309 -14.96 3.79 36.64
CA PHE A 309 -15.52 4.94 37.37
C PHE A 309 -15.84 6.17 36.50
N GLU A 310 -16.06 6.00 35.19
CA GLU A 310 -16.42 7.09 34.25
C GLU A 310 -15.38 8.22 34.18
N ARG A 311 -14.10 7.87 34.38
CA ARG A 311 -12.97 8.82 34.37
C ARG A 311 -12.45 9.12 32.95
N GLY A 312 -13.34 9.13 31.97
CA GLY A 312 -13.03 9.25 30.54
C GLY A 312 -13.51 8.06 29.72
N THR A 313 -13.06 8.01 28.47
CA THR A 313 -13.45 7.01 27.47
C THR A 313 -12.19 6.41 26.83
N ASP A 314 -12.04 5.09 26.90
CA ASP A 314 -11.01 4.38 26.15
C ASP A 314 -11.47 4.19 24.70
N LEU A 315 -10.57 4.42 23.75
CA LEU A 315 -10.77 4.21 22.33
C LEU A 315 -9.87 3.08 21.86
N HIS A 316 -10.44 2.14 21.13
CA HIS A 316 -9.74 1.04 20.50
C HIS A 316 -9.98 1.08 19.00
N THR A 317 -8.92 1.05 18.22
CA THR A 317 -8.99 0.86 16.77
C THR A 317 -8.16 -0.33 16.37
N GLN A 318 -8.59 -1.04 15.33
CA GLN A 318 -7.80 -2.12 14.77
C GLN A 318 -7.90 -2.16 13.25
N SER A 319 -6.80 -2.55 12.62
CA SER A 319 -6.72 -2.86 11.20
C SER A 319 -6.09 -4.23 11.02
N ASN A 320 -6.63 -5.03 10.09
CA ASN A 320 -6.08 -6.32 9.71
C ASN A 320 -5.79 -6.37 8.20
N PRO A 321 -4.82 -5.60 7.67
CA PRO A 321 -4.52 -5.57 6.25
C PRO A 321 -3.32 -6.46 5.88
N LEU A 322 -3.37 -7.11 4.73
CA LEU A 322 -2.22 -7.78 4.11
C LEU A 322 -2.13 -7.39 2.63
N PRO A 323 -1.32 -6.36 2.30
CA PRO A 323 -0.93 -6.08 0.94
C PRO A 323 -0.14 -7.26 0.34
N MET A 324 -0.47 -7.66 -0.88
CA MET A 324 0.15 -8.80 -1.54
C MET A 324 0.46 -8.51 -3.01
N CYS A 325 1.62 -8.98 -3.45
CA CYS A 325 1.91 -9.20 -4.86
C CYS A 325 1.75 -10.70 -5.17
N HIS A 326 0.77 -11.05 -6.00
CA HIS A 326 0.54 -12.44 -6.42
C HIS A 326 1.56 -12.94 -7.44
N ARG A 327 2.32 -12.02 -8.05
CA ARG A 327 3.35 -12.33 -9.04
C ARG A 327 4.66 -11.62 -8.70
N PRO A 328 5.41 -12.06 -7.68
CA PRO A 328 6.65 -11.38 -7.30
C PRO A 328 7.70 -11.30 -8.41
N GLY A 329 7.62 -12.16 -9.45
CA GLY A 329 8.50 -12.10 -10.62
C GLY A 329 8.36 -10.84 -11.49
N VAL A 330 7.34 -10.00 -11.27
CA VAL A 330 7.24 -8.69 -11.93
C VAL A 330 7.80 -7.54 -11.08
N LEU A 331 8.41 -7.85 -9.94
CA LEU A 331 9.05 -6.86 -9.08
C LEU A 331 10.54 -6.81 -9.40
N VAL A 332 11.04 -5.63 -9.73
CA VAL A 332 12.45 -5.43 -10.10
C VAL A 332 13.07 -4.34 -9.25
N LYS A 333 14.20 -4.66 -8.62
CA LYS A 333 15.04 -3.69 -7.91
C LYS A 333 16.01 -3.06 -8.91
N LEU A 334 16.11 -1.74 -8.90
CA LEU A 334 17.07 -0.99 -9.70
C LEU A 334 18.12 -0.35 -8.80
N LEU A 335 19.36 -0.32 -9.28
CA LEU A 335 20.48 0.34 -8.61
C LEU A 335 21.04 1.44 -9.51
N ALA A 336 21.41 2.57 -8.90
CA ALA A 336 22.02 3.68 -9.63
C ALA A 336 23.51 3.44 -9.96
N ALA A 337 24.21 2.61 -9.17
CA ALA A 337 25.62 2.22 -9.34
C ALA A 337 25.78 0.71 -9.38
#